data_AF-A0A3M3LVX4-F1
#
_entry.id   AF-A0A3M3LVX4-F1
#
_cell.length_a   1.000
_cell.length_b   1.000
_cell.length_c   1.000
_cell.angle_alpha   90.00
_cell.angle_beta   90.00
_cell.angle_gamma   90.00
#
_symmetry.space_group_name_H-M   'P 1'
#
loop_
_entity.id
_entity.type
_entity.pdbx_description
1 polymer ?
#
loop_
_entity_poly.entity_id
_entity_poly.type
_entity_poly.pdbx_seq_one_letter_code
_entity_poly.pdbx_strand_id
1 'polypeptide(L)' 'MENIWQRTSLPRTQFDTLYVQAFKSYAALVQHLPASENHHHAYHGGMLDHGLEIVAYALKIRQMYLLPIGAPPE' A
#
# COMPACT_ATOMS: atom_id res chain seq x y z
N MET A 1 5.91 -5.27 -1.82
CA MET A 1 4.96 -6.09 -1.02
C MET A 1 5.50 -6.46 0.35
N GLU A 2 6.67 -7.09 0.46
CA GLU A 2 7.26 -7.47 1.75
C GLU A 2 7.44 -6.27 2.71
N ASN A 3 7.96 -5.15 2.20
CA ASN A 3 8.07 -3.90 2.95
C ASN A 3 6.71 -3.35 3.44
N ILE A 4 5.62 -3.56 2.69
CA ILE A 4 4.29 -3.09 3.07
C ILE A 4 3.80 -3.95 4.23
N TRP A 5 3.90 -5.28 4.10
CA TRP A 5 3.52 -6.23 5.15
C TRP A 5 4.24 -5.97 6.48
N GLN A 6 5.57 -5.81 6.44
CA GLN A 6 6.35 -5.53 7.65
C GLN A 6 5.90 -4.26 8.37
N ARG A 7 5.31 -3.29 7.65
CA ARG A 7 4.84 -2.03 8.21
C ARG A 7 3.38 -2.06 8.68
N THR A 8 2.63 -3.14 8.43
CA THR A 8 1.26 -3.28 8.95
C THR A 8 1.22 -3.93 10.34
N SER A 9 2.31 -4.60 10.76
CA SER A 9 2.37 -5.39 12.00
C SER A 9 1.28 -6.47 12.10
N LEU A 10 0.80 -6.96 10.95
CA LEU A 10 -0.27 -7.98 10.89
C LEU A 10 0.32 -9.39 10.71
N PRO A 11 -0.34 -10.42 11.25
CA PRO A 11 -0.10 -11.80 10.81
C PRO A 11 -0.27 -11.92 9.30
N ARG A 12 0.53 -12.79 8.66
CA ARG A 12 0.55 -12.93 7.20
C ARG A 12 -0.84 -13.24 6.62
N THR A 13 -1.63 -14.07 7.30
CA THR A 13 -2.99 -14.43 6.90
C THR A 13 -3.95 -13.25 6.86
N GLN A 14 -3.84 -12.33 7.82
CA GLN A 14 -4.64 -11.10 7.85
C GLN A 14 -4.17 -10.10 6.80
N PHE A 15 -2.86 -9.98 6.60
CA PHE A 15 -2.30 -9.15 5.52
C PHE A 15 -2.77 -9.64 4.15
N ASP A 16 -2.76 -10.95 3.90
CA ASP A 16 -3.23 -11.51 2.63
C ASP A 16 -4.72 -11.23 2.40
N THR A 17 -5.53 -11.31 3.46
CA THR A 17 -6.98 -11.06 3.39
C THR A 17 -7.31 -9.58 3.17
N LEU A 18 -6.64 -8.69 3.89
CA LEU A 18 -6.98 -7.26 3.93
C LEU A 18 -6.24 -6.43 2.87
N TYR A 19 -4.95 -6.70 2.66
CA TYR A 19 -4.10 -5.89 1.77
C TYR A 19 -3.92 -6.55 0.40
N VAL A 20 -3.57 -7.84 0.34
CA VAL A 20 -3.28 -8.49 -0.94
C VAL A 20 -4.53 -8.56 -1.82
N GLN A 21 -5.70 -8.84 -1.26
CA GLN A 21 -6.95 -8.81 -2.04
C GLN A 21 -7.27 -7.41 -2.54
N ALA A 22 -7.12 -6.38 -1.71
CA ALA A 22 -7.34 -4.99 -2.12
C ALA A 22 -6.39 -4.57 -3.25
N PHE A 23 -5.11 -4.94 -3.17
CA PHE A 23 -4.14 -4.64 -4.23
C PHE A 23 -4.43 -5.39 -5.53
N LYS A 24 -4.90 -6.64 -5.46
CA LYS A 24 -5.32 -7.38 -6.66
C LYS A 24 -6.51 -6.72 -7.35
N SER A 25 -7.53 -6.33 -6.59
CA SER A 25 -8.70 -5.61 -7.11
C SER A 25 -8.30 -4.26 -7.69
N TYR A 26 -7.41 -3.53 -7.02
CA TYR A 26 -6.88 -2.27 -7.51
C TYR A 26 -6.09 -2.45 -8.82
N ALA A 27 -5.16 -3.42 -8.86
CA ALA A 27 -4.40 -3.74 -10.06
C ALA A 27 -5.31 -4.12 -11.24
N ALA A 28 -6.36 -4.91 -11.00
CA ALA A 28 -7.33 -5.25 -12.04
C ALA A 28 -8.00 -4.01 -12.67
N LEU A 29 -8.16 -2.93 -11.91
CA LEU A 29 -8.73 -1.67 -12.40
C LEU A 29 -7.70 -0.79 -13.11
N VAL A 30 -6.45 -0.74 -12.62
CA VAL A 30 -5.52 0.34 -12.99
C VAL A 30 -4.20 -0.11 -13.61
N GLN A 31 -3.91 -1.41 -13.71
CA GLN A 31 -2.61 -1.92 -14.19
C GLN A 31 -2.23 -1.50 -15.62
N HIS A 32 -3.19 -1.00 -16.41
CA HIS A 32 -2.96 -0.49 -17.76
C HIS A 32 -3.01 1.04 -17.86
N LEU A 33 -3.25 1.74 -16.75
CA LEU A 33 -3.42 3.19 -16.70
C LEU A 33 -2.11 3.88 -16.30
N PRO A 34 -1.80 5.05 -16.88
CA PRO A 34 -0.81 5.95 -16.30
C PRO A 34 -1.37 6.64 -15.06
N ALA A 35 -0.51 7.02 -14.11
CA ALA A 35 -0.94 7.79 -12.95
C ALA A 35 -1.16 9.28 -13.29
N SER A 36 -0.55 9.75 -14.38
CA SER A 36 -0.55 11.15 -14.81
C SER A 36 -0.23 11.25 -16.30
N GLU A 37 -0.52 12.39 -16.93
CA GLU A 37 -0.22 12.61 -18.36
C GLU A 37 1.24 13.00 -18.62
N ASN A 38 1.95 13.61 -17.66
CA ASN A 38 3.33 14.08 -17.85
C ASN A 38 4.12 14.17 -16.53
N HIS A 39 4.47 13.01 -15.94
CA HIS A 39 5.27 12.92 -14.72
C HIS A 39 6.00 11.57 -14.62
N HIS A 40 6.70 11.31 -13.50
CA HIS A 40 7.50 10.09 -13.30
C HIS A 40 6.69 8.77 -13.30
N HIS A 41 5.36 8.84 -13.32
CA HIS A 41 4.45 7.68 -13.50
C HIS A 41 3.52 7.82 -14.72
N ALA A 42 3.91 8.61 -15.73
CA ALA A 42 3.18 8.77 -16.99
C ALA A 42 3.49 7.66 -18.00
N TYR A 43 3.33 6.40 -17.58
CA TYR A 43 3.52 5.23 -18.42
C TYR A 43 2.45 4.17 -18.11
N HIS A 44 2.28 3.20 -19.00
CA HIS A 44 1.35 2.09 -18.81
C HIS A 44 1.66 1.30 -17.52
N GLY A 45 0.71 1.26 -16.59
CA GLY A 45 0.89 0.64 -15.26
C GLY A 45 1.43 1.59 -14.19
N GLY A 46 1.75 2.83 -14.56
CA GLY A 46 2.21 3.84 -13.64
C GLY A 46 1.23 4.13 -12.51
N MET A 47 -0.08 3.98 -12.73
CA MET A 47 -1.08 4.14 -11.65
C MET A 47 -0.93 3.06 -10.57
N LEU A 48 -0.66 1.81 -10.96
CA LEU A 48 -0.44 0.72 -10.00
C LEU A 48 0.84 0.96 -9.18
N ASP A 49 1.94 1.31 -9.85
CA ASP A 49 3.22 1.57 -9.21
C ASP A 49 3.09 2.73 -8.22
N HIS A 50 2.50 3.84 -8.66
CA HIS A 50 2.29 5.02 -7.82
C HIS A 50 1.41 4.71 -6.61
N GLY A 51 0.30 3.98 -6.80
CA GLY A 51 -0.58 3.60 -5.70
C GLY A 51 0.14 2.77 -4.63
N LEU A 52 0.96 1.80 -5.04
CA LEU A 52 1.74 0.97 -4.11
C LEU A 52 2.82 1.78 -3.39
N GLU A 53 3.46 2.75 -4.07
CA GLU A 53 4.43 3.66 -3.47
C GLU A 53 3.77 4.52 -2.37
N ILE A 54 2.61 5.11 -2.65
CA ILE A 54 1.86 5.91 -1.68
C ILE A 54 1.45 5.08 -0.46
N VAL A 55 1.00 3.82 -0.66
CA VAL A 55 0.69 2.93 0.46
C VAL A 55 1.92 2.66 1.33
N ALA A 56 3.07 2.35 0.72
CA ALA A 56 4.30 2.11 1.46
C ALA A 56 4.76 3.37 2.23
N TYR A 57 4.57 4.55 1.66
CA TYR A 57 4.89 5.83 2.29
C TYR A 57 3.95 6.17 3.45
N ALA A 58 2.64 6.03 3.25
CA ALA A 58 1.64 6.25 4.30
C ALA A 58 1.87 5.34 5.51
N LEU A 59 2.19 4.06 5.27
CA LEU A 59 2.54 3.13 6.35
C LEU A 59 3.84 3.52 7.06
N LYS A 60 4.83 4.07 6.34
CA LYS A 60 6.06 4.61 6.95
C LYS A 60 5.75 5.74 7.92
N ILE A 61 4.86 6.66 7.52
CA ILE A 61 4.43 7.78 8.37
C ILE A 61 3.69 7.22 9.59
N ARG A 62 2.73 6.32 9.40
CA ARG A 62 1.96 5.71 10.50
C ARG A 62 2.86 5.09 11.56
N GLN A 63 3.96 4.44 11.17
CA GLN A 63 4.91 3.86 12.11
C GLN A 63 5.52 4.88 13.08
N MET A 64 5.59 6.16 12.72
CA MET A 64 6.05 7.24 13.60
C MET A 64 5.01 7.68 14.64
N TYR A 65 3.74 7.28 14.47
CA TYR A 65 2.62 7.62 15.35
C TYR A 65 2.04 6.39 16.05
N LEU A 66 2.78 5.29 16.12
CA LEU A 66 2.31 4.10 16.84
C LEU A 66 2.15 4.45 18.32
N LEU A 67 0.96 4.16 18.85
CA LEU A 67 0.74 4.20 20.28
C LEU A 67 1.71 3.24 20.97
N PRO A 68 2.09 3.52 22.23
CA PRO A 68 2.96 2.64 23.00
C PRO A 68 2.40 1.21 23.04
N ILE A 69 3.31 0.23 23.13
CA ILE A 69 2.95 -1.19 23.30
C ILE A 69 2.00 -1.31 24.52
N GLY A 70 0.75 -1.73 24.28
CA GLY A 70 -0.27 -1.91 25.32
C GLY A 70 -1.37 -0.83 25.36
N ALA A 71 -1.30 0.21 24.53
CA ALA A 71 -2.42 1.14 24.37
C ALA A 71 -3.60 0.47 23.63
N PRO A 72 -4.86 0.78 23.99
CA PRO A 72 -6.02 0.24 23.29
C PRO A 72 -5.98 0.67 21.81
N PRO A 73 -6.30 -0.24 20.87
CA PRO A 73 -6.51 0.15 19.48
C PRO A 73 -7.73 1.08 19.39
N GLU A 74 -7.64 2.05 18.49
CA GLU A 74 -8.74 2.95 18.10
C GLU A 74 -9.80 2.27 17.23
#